data_AF-A0A6B3IGY7-F1
#
_entry.id   AF-A0A6B3IGY7-F1
#
_cell.length_a   1.000
_cell.length_b   1.000
_cell.length_c   1.000
_cell.angle_alpha   90.00
_cell.angle_beta   90.00
_cell.angle_gamma   90.00
#
_symmetry.space_group_name_H-M   'P 1'
#
loop_
_entity.id
_entity.type
_entity.pdbx_description
1 polymer ?
#
loop_
_entity_poly.entity_id
_entity_poly.type
_entity_poly.pdbx_seq_one_letter_code
_entity_poly.pdbx_strand_id
1 'polypeptide(L)'
;LGEGVAHLVAEIGRHWPGPSAPQVRMLPHRLPVSELPAPEATEGDGMRLALGLDQDALEPVWHDFSRTPHLIAVGDTESGKTNLLRLITKGITTRYTPAEAKIIAVDYRRTLVDAIPEEYRIGHVISLDNLNETIEGAARAMKTRVPGADISPGRMRSCDWWTGPRL
;
A
#
# COMPACT_ATOMS: atom_id res chain seq x y z
N LEU A 1 6.30 -52.73 -11.68
CA LEU A 1 6.43 -52.00 -10.40
C LEU A 1 5.51 -50.78 -10.33
N GLY A 2 5.50 -49.89 -11.33
CA GLY A 2 4.65 -48.68 -11.33
C GLY A 2 3.13 -48.95 -11.24
N GLU A 3 2.61 -49.92 -11.99
CA GLU A 3 1.16 -50.25 -11.96
C GLU A 3 0.68 -50.77 -10.60
N GLY A 4 1.46 -51.65 -9.95
CA GLY A 4 1.12 -52.19 -8.64
C GLY A 4 1.11 -51.14 -7.53
N VAL A 5 2.05 -50.18 -7.58
CA VAL A 5 2.09 -49.04 -6.64
C VAL A 5 0.90 -48.11 -6.87
N ALA A 6 0.55 -47.79 -8.12
CA ALA A 6 -0.60 -46.96 -8.43
C ALA A 6 -1.92 -47.60 -7.97
N HIS A 7 -2.08 -48.91 -8.16
CA HIS A 7 -3.23 -49.67 -7.69
C HIS A 7 -3.36 -49.61 -6.16
N LEU A 8 -2.25 -49.80 -5.43
CA LEU A 8 -2.24 -49.72 -3.96
C LEU A 8 -2.63 -48.33 -3.45
N VAL A 9 -2.09 -47.25 -4.04
CA VAL A 9 -2.43 -45.87 -3.67
C VAL A 9 -3.92 -45.59 -3.88
N ALA A 10 -4.49 -46.08 -5.00
CA ALA A 10 -5.91 -45.94 -5.29
C ALA A 10 -6.78 -46.68 -4.26
N GLU A 11 -6.40 -47.90 -3.88
CA GLU A 11 -7.14 -48.68 -2.88
C GLU A 11 -7.08 -48.06 -1.48
N ILE A 12 -5.92 -47.52 -1.08
CA ILE A 12 -5.78 -46.76 0.17
C ILE A 12 -6.70 -45.53 0.16
N GLY A 13 -6.69 -44.75 -0.93
CA GLY A 13 -7.55 -43.58 -1.08
C GLY A 13 -9.05 -43.91 -1.04
N ARG A 14 -9.46 -45.03 -1.64
CA ARG A 14 -10.87 -45.49 -1.63
C ARG A 14 -11.36 -45.91 -0.25
N HIS A 15 -10.47 -46.50 0.56
CA HIS A 15 -10.84 -47.09 1.85
C HIS A 15 -10.52 -46.19 3.05
N TRP A 16 -10.00 -44.97 2.84
CA TRP A 16 -9.76 -44.00 3.91
C TRP A 16 -10.99 -43.09 4.10
N PRO A 17 -11.74 -43.23 5.21
CA PRO A 17 -12.94 -42.42 5.46
C PRO A 17 -12.63 -41.07 6.13
N GLY A 18 -11.37 -40.81 6.48
CA GLY A 18 -10.94 -39.61 7.18
C GLY A 18 -10.62 -38.44 6.24
N PRO A 19 -10.32 -37.25 6.80
CA PRO A 19 -9.82 -36.14 6.01
C PRO A 19 -8.48 -36.51 5.34
N SER A 20 -8.23 -35.93 4.17
CA SER A 20 -6.92 -36.01 3.53
C SER A 20 -5.88 -35.24 4.33
N ALA A 21 -4.61 -35.50 4.05
CA ALA A 21 -3.52 -34.73 4.62
C ALA A 21 -3.70 -33.22 4.29
N PRO A 22 -3.50 -32.32 5.27
CA PRO A 22 -3.52 -30.89 5.02
C PRO A 22 -2.59 -30.52 3.86
N GLN A 23 -3.10 -29.73 2.92
CA GLN A 23 -2.30 -29.29 1.78
C GLN A 23 -1.32 -28.20 2.21
N VAL A 24 -0.16 -28.16 1.56
CA VAL A 24 0.79 -27.06 1.72
C VAL A 24 0.12 -25.79 1.21
N ARG A 25 0.02 -24.79 2.08
CA ARG A 25 -0.49 -23.48 1.69
C ARG A 25 0.57 -22.80 0.84
N MET A 26 0.19 -22.39 -0.37
CA MET A 26 1.07 -21.71 -1.32
C MET A 26 0.68 -20.24 -1.41
N LEU A 27 1.65 -19.38 -1.74
CA LEU A 27 1.36 -17.99 -2.07
C LEU A 27 0.44 -17.94 -3.29
N PRO A 28 -0.69 -17.22 -3.22
CA PRO A 28 -1.65 -17.21 -4.32
C PRO A 28 -1.09 -16.43 -5.51
N HIS A 29 -1.38 -16.91 -6.72
CA HIS A 29 -1.04 -16.17 -7.95
C HIS A 29 -1.78 -14.83 -8.09
N ARG A 30 -2.93 -14.70 -7.42
CA ARG A 30 -3.72 -13.48 -7.35
C ARG A 30 -4.23 -13.32 -5.92
N LEU A 31 -3.93 -12.18 -5.32
CA LEU A 31 -4.40 -11.81 -3.99
C LEU A 31 -5.41 -10.66 -4.12
N PRO A 32 -6.71 -10.92 -3.94
CA PRO A 32 -7.72 -9.87 -3.91
C PRO A 32 -7.46 -8.88 -2.77
N VAL A 33 -7.53 -7.57 -3.05
CA VAL A 33 -7.34 -6.53 -2.04
C VAL A 33 -8.34 -6.63 -0.89
N SER A 34 -9.52 -7.21 -1.11
CA SER A 34 -10.52 -7.45 -0.06
C SER A 34 -10.08 -8.48 0.98
N GLU A 35 -9.08 -9.30 0.68
CA GLU A 35 -8.50 -10.26 1.63
C GLU A 35 -7.38 -9.64 2.47
N LEU A 36 -6.87 -8.48 2.06
CA LEU A 36 -5.92 -7.73 2.86
C LEU A 36 -6.64 -6.98 3.99
N PRO A 37 -6.02 -6.87 5.18
CA PRO A 37 -6.53 -6.00 6.23
C PRO A 37 -6.70 -4.56 5.75
N ALA A 38 -7.69 -3.87 6.31
CA ALA A 38 -7.86 -2.44 6.07
C ALA A 38 -6.63 -1.65 6.57
N PRO A 39 -6.36 -0.46 6.01
CA PRO A 39 -5.30 0.40 6.52
C PRO A 39 -5.55 0.75 7.99
N GLU A 40 -4.48 0.79 8.79
CA GLU A 40 -4.58 1.00 10.22
C GLU A 40 -3.95 2.33 10.63
N ALA A 41 -4.53 2.98 11.63
CA ALA A 41 -3.98 4.19 12.22
C ALA A 41 -2.69 3.89 13.00
N THR A 42 -1.73 4.80 12.92
CA THR A 42 -0.48 4.76 13.70
C THR A 42 -0.29 6.09 14.47
N GLU A 43 0.82 6.22 15.22
CA GLU A 43 1.14 7.45 15.97
C GLU A 43 1.14 8.69 15.06
N GLY A 44 0.82 9.86 15.63
CA GLY A 44 0.78 11.12 14.87
C GLY A 44 -0.32 11.18 13.81
N ASP A 45 -1.40 10.41 14.00
CA ASP A 45 -2.48 10.21 13.03
C ASP A 45 -1.92 9.70 11.68
N GLY A 46 -0.90 8.85 11.75
CA GLY A 46 -0.32 8.18 10.61
C GLY A 46 -1.14 6.97 10.14
N MET A 47 -0.56 6.25 9.18
CA MET A 47 -1.14 5.05 8.59
C MET A 47 -0.09 3.98 8.31
N ARG A 48 -0.44 2.73 8.59
CA ARG A 48 0.19 1.55 7.97
C ARG A 48 -0.76 0.84 7.02
N LEU A 49 -0.21 0.32 5.93
CA LEU A 49 -0.95 -0.33 4.85
C LEU A 49 -0.36 -1.73 4.57
N ALA A 50 -1.22 -2.74 4.49
CA ALA A 50 -0.81 -4.06 4.03
C ALA A 50 -0.54 -4.03 2.51
N LEU A 51 0.65 -4.42 2.09
CA LEU A 51 1.08 -4.43 0.68
C LEU A 51 0.85 -5.77 -0.01
N GLY A 52 0.75 -6.85 0.76
CA GLY A 52 0.65 -8.22 0.27
C GLY A 52 0.82 -9.23 1.41
N LEU A 53 1.14 -10.47 1.06
CA LEU A 53 1.48 -11.53 2.02
C LEU A 53 2.96 -11.90 1.90
N ASP A 54 3.59 -12.30 3.00
CA ASP A 54 4.91 -12.92 2.96
C ASP A 54 4.81 -14.39 2.50
N GLN A 55 5.93 -14.96 2.06
CA GLN A 55 5.94 -16.34 1.53
C GLN A 55 5.96 -17.40 2.64
N ASP A 56 6.54 -17.10 3.79
CA ASP A 56 6.87 -18.09 4.81
C ASP A 56 5.67 -18.38 5.72
N ALA A 57 5.01 -17.32 6.20
CA ALA A 57 3.86 -17.40 7.10
C ALA A 57 2.51 -17.17 6.39
N LEU A 58 2.53 -16.59 5.17
CA LEU A 58 1.34 -16.08 4.48
C LEU A 58 0.60 -15.03 5.32
N GLU A 59 1.36 -14.17 6.00
CA GLU A 59 0.87 -13.08 6.83
C GLU A 59 1.00 -11.74 6.11
N PRO A 60 0.13 -10.75 6.42
CA PRO A 60 0.20 -9.44 5.80
C PRO A 60 1.54 -8.74 6.03
N VAL A 61 2.16 -8.28 4.94
CA VAL A 61 3.35 -7.42 4.97
C VAL A 61 2.92 -5.97 5.04
N TRP A 62 3.27 -5.29 6.13
CA TRP A 62 2.87 -3.91 6.40
C TRP A 62 3.95 -2.91 6.01
N HIS A 63 3.56 -1.79 5.41
CA HIS A 63 4.37 -0.59 5.32
C HIS A 63 3.77 0.52 6.16
N ASP A 64 4.56 1.09 7.05
CA ASP A 64 4.15 2.14 7.99
C ASP A 64 4.71 3.50 7.55
N PHE A 65 3.85 4.33 6.98
CA PHE A 65 4.20 5.66 6.46
C PHE A 65 4.51 6.67 7.58
N SER A 66 4.16 6.39 8.83
CA SER A 66 4.56 7.24 9.97
C SER A 66 6.01 7.01 10.39
N ARG A 67 6.54 5.81 10.12
CA ARG A 67 7.92 5.44 10.45
C ARG A 67 8.86 5.59 9.25
N THR A 68 8.38 5.24 8.07
CA THR A 68 9.12 5.35 6.81
C THR A 68 8.23 6.05 5.79
N PRO A 69 8.32 7.38 5.65
CA PRO A 69 7.35 8.17 4.88
C PRO A 69 7.43 7.96 3.36
N HIS A 70 8.44 7.22 2.89
CA HIS A 70 8.71 7.04 1.48
C HIS A 70 8.80 5.55 1.15
N LEU A 71 8.18 5.17 0.03
CA LEU A 71 8.21 3.83 -0.52
C LEU A 71 8.75 3.90 -1.95
N ILE A 72 9.68 3.01 -2.28
CA ILE A 72 10.19 2.83 -3.64
C ILE A 72 9.80 1.42 -4.09
N ALA A 73 9.16 1.31 -5.25
CA ALA A 73 8.81 0.04 -5.86
C ALA A 73 9.52 -0.13 -7.20
N VAL A 74 10.27 -1.21 -7.35
CA VAL A 74 11.06 -1.53 -8.54
C VAL A 74 10.54 -2.84 -9.13
N GLY A 75 10.44 -2.90 -10.45
CA GLY A 75 10.02 -4.11 -11.16
C GLY A 75 9.89 -3.86 -12.66
N ASP A 76 9.88 -4.94 -13.44
CA ASP A 76 9.82 -4.89 -14.90
C ASP A 76 8.46 -4.42 -15.44
N THR A 77 8.36 -4.25 -16.75
CA THR A 77 7.07 -3.98 -17.42
C THR A 77 6.02 -5.01 -16.97
N GLU A 78 4.79 -4.55 -16.71
CA GLU A 78 3.67 -5.39 -16.28
C GLU A 78 3.81 -6.13 -14.93
N SER A 79 4.83 -5.81 -14.13
CA SER A 79 5.01 -6.35 -12.76
C SER A 79 4.02 -5.84 -11.69
N GLY A 80 3.03 -5.02 -12.07
CA GLY A 80 2.02 -4.51 -11.13
C GLY A 80 2.40 -3.23 -10.37
N LYS A 81 3.46 -2.51 -10.74
CA LYS A 81 3.82 -1.21 -10.12
C LYS A 81 2.66 -0.22 -10.05
N THR A 82 1.92 -0.03 -11.15
CA THR A 82 0.74 0.84 -11.16
C THR A 82 -0.36 0.31 -10.25
N ASN A 83 -0.53 -1.02 -10.15
CA ASN A 83 -1.49 -1.64 -9.24
C ASN A 83 -1.13 -1.37 -7.77
N LEU A 84 0.16 -1.41 -7.41
CA LEU A 84 0.63 -1.03 -6.08
C LEU A 84 0.32 0.46 -5.78
N LEU A 85 0.56 1.37 -6.71
CA LEU A 85 0.20 2.78 -6.53
C LEU A 85 -1.31 2.96 -6.33
N ARG A 86 -2.15 2.22 -7.08
CA ARG A 86 -3.61 2.21 -6.89
C ARG A 86 -4.02 1.68 -5.52
N LEU A 87 -3.33 0.65 -5.01
CA LEU A 87 -3.53 0.13 -3.65
C LEU A 87 -3.21 1.21 -2.60
N ILE A 88 -2.10 1.94 -2.77
CA ILE A 88 -1.72 3.03 -1.86
C ILE A 88 -2.75 4.16 -1.90
N THR A 89 -3.17 4.60 -3.09
CA THR A 89 -4.24 5.60 -3.24
C THR A 89 -5.51 5.16 -2.52
N LYS A 90 -5.95 3.92 -2.71
CA LYS A 90 -7.12 3.37 -2.01
C LYS A 90 -6.92 3.36 -0.50
N GLY A 91 -5.71 3.03 -0.03
CA GLY A 91 -5.35 3.07 1.39
C GLY A 91 -5.54 4.47 1.97
N ILE A 92 -4.99 5.48 1.30
CA ILE A 92 -5.10 6.90 1.69
C ILE A 92 -6.57 7.32 1.75
N THR A 93 -7.37 7.07 0.70
CA THR A 93 -8.77 7.50 0.64
C THR A 93 -9.70 6.70 1.54
N THR A 94 -9.25 5.54 2.04
CA THR A 94 -9.99 4.76 3.06
C THR A 94 -9.71 5.30 4.47
N ARG A 95 -8.49 5.78 4.72
CA ARG A 95 -8.04 6.18 6.06
C ARG A 95 -8.22 7.66 6.36
N TYR A 96 -8.14 8.51 5.34
CA TYR A 96 -8.17 9.96 5.47
C TYR A 96 -9.29 10.53 4.62
N THR A 97 -9.97 11.53 5.14
CA THR A 97 -10.89 12.37 4.38
C THR A 97 -10.12 13.32 3.46
N PRO A 98 -10.79 13.96 2.47
CA PRO A 98 -10.14 14.93 1.59
C PRO A 98 -9.60 16.18 2.32
N ALA A 99 -10.03 16.42 3.56
CA ALA A 99 -9.53 17.51 4.40
C ALA A 99 -8.26 17.11 5.17
N GLU A 100 -8.02 15.82 5.35
CA GLU A 100 -6.90 15.25 6.11
C GLU A 100 -5.74 14.81 5.21
N ALA A 101 -6.00 14.45 3.96
CA ALA A 101 -4.98 14.10 2.99
C ALA A 101 -5.32 14.58 1.58
N LYS A 102 -4.28 14.94 0.84
CA LYS A 102 -4.32 15.27 -0.58
C LYS A 102 -3.26 14.48 -1.32
N ILE A 103 -3.43 14.35 -2.63
CA ILE A 103 -2.57 13.54 -3.49
C ILE A 103 -2.14 14.40 -4.69
N ILE A 104 -0.83 14.41 -4.96
CA ILE A 104 -0.24 14.88 -6.20
C ILE A 104 0.25 13.66 -6.97
N ALA A 105 -0.24 13.48 -8.20
CA ALA A 105 0.19 12.40 -9.07
C ALA A 105 0.99 12.95 -10.26
N VAL A 106 2.17 12.38 -10.46
CA VAL A 106 3.01 12.59 -11.63
C VAL A 106 2.92 11.34 -12.49
N ASP A 107 2.09 11.38 -13.52
CA ASP A 107 1.74 10.19 -14.31
C ASP A 107 1.66 10.51 -15.80
N TYR A 108 2.80 10.37 -16.47
CA TYR A 108 2.90 10.62 -17.92
C TYR A 108 2.07 9.65 -18.78
N ARG A 109 1.73 8.47 -18.25
CA ARG A 109 0.95 7.46 -18.99
C ARG A 109 -0.55 7.56 -18.73
N ARG A 110 -0.98 8.41 -17.80
CA ARG A 110 -2.40 8.60 -17.39
C ARG A 110 -3.07 7.28 -16.98
N THR A 111 -2.32 6.43 -16.29
CA THR A 111 -2.77 5.11 -15.81
C THR A 111 -3.08 5.08 -14.31
N LEU A 112 -2.87 6.17 -13.57
CA LEU A 112 -3.08 6.28 -12.13
C LEU A 112 -4.11 7.36 -11.78
N VAL A 113 -4.22 8.42 -12.57
CA VAL A 113 -5.10 9.56 -12.26
C VAL A 113 -6.55 9.16 -12.01
N ASP A 114 -7.08 8.20 -12.77
CA ASP A 114 -8.46 7.72 -12.62
C ASP A 114 -8.71 7.00 -11.28
N ALA A 115 -7.64 6.57 -10.61
CA ALA A 115 -7.74 5.95 -9.29
C ALA A 115 -7.86 6.98 -8.16
N ILE A 116 -7.58 8.27 -8.42
CA ILE A 116 -7.55 9.32 -7.41
C ILE A 116 -8.82 10.15 -7.52
N PRO A 117 -9.73 10.10 -6.51
CA PRO A 117 -10.95 10.91 -6.53
C PRO A 117 -10.62 12.41 -6.60
N GLU A 118 -11.44 13.19 -7.29
CA GLU A 118 -11.18 14.60 -7.60
C GLU A 118 -10.94 15.46 -6.36
N GLU A 119 -11.74 15.23 -5.32
CA GLU A 119 -11.62 15.88 -4.01
C GLU A 119 -10.26 15.69 -3.32
N TYR A 120 -9.51 14.62 -3.61
CA TYR A 120 -8.16 14.42 -3.07
C TYR A 120 -7.07 15.06 -3.93
N ARG A 121 -7.35 15.46 -5.18
CA ARG A 121 -6.34 15.97 -6.11
C ARG A 121 -6.02 17.44 -5.82
N ILE A 122 -4.75 17.75 -5.54
CA ILE A 122 -4.27 19.15 -5.54
C ILE A 122 -3.93 19.61 -6.96
N GLY A 123 -3.56 18.69 -7.84
CA GLY A 123 -3.23 18.96 -9.23
C GLY A 123 -3.00 17.65 -9.99
N HIS A 124 -3.11 17.71 -11.31
CA HIS A 124 -2.78 16.60 -12.19
C HIS A 124 -1.64 17.02 -13.11
N VAL A 125 -0.46 16.47 -12.86
CA VAL A 125 0.73 16.78 -13.65
C VAL A 125 0.82 15.80 -14.81
N ILE A 126 0.37 16.25 -15.98
CA ILE A 126 0.37 15.48 -17.24
C ILE A 126 1.50 15.86 -18.19
N SER A 127 2.25 16.91 -17.89
CA SER A 127 3.39 17.40 -18.67
C SER A 127 4.52 17.81 -17.73
N LEU A 128 5.76 17.77 -18.25
CA LEU A 128 6.94 18.25 -17.52
C LEU A 128 6.80 19.72 -17.14
N ASP A 129 6.15 20.54 -17.97
CA ASP A 129 6.01 21.98 -17.73
C ASP A 129 5.15 22.31 -16.50
N ASN A 130 4.11 21.51 -16.22
CA ASN A 130 3.27 21.68 -15.03
C ASN A 130 3.87 21.03 -13.75
N LEU A 131 4.94 20.22 -13.91
CA LEU A 131 5.55 19.50 -12.78
C LEU A 131 6.26 20.47 -11.84
N ASN A 132 7.11 21.34 -12.38
CA ASN A 132 7.93 22.23 -11.57
C ASN A 132 7.07 23.17 -10.73
N GLU A 133 6.05 23.78 -11.31
CA GLU A 133 5.14 24.68 -10.59
C GLU A 133 4.40 23.94 -9.46
N THR A 134 3.88 22.74 -9.74
CA THR A 134 3.18 21.92 -8.74
C THR A 134 4.11 21.51 -7.59
N ILE A 135 5.33 21.08 -7.89
CA ILE A 135 6.32 20.68 -6.89
C ILE A 135 6.82 21.89 -6.09
N GLU A 136 7.02 23.05 -6.71
CA GLU A 136 7.37 24.28 -6.00
C GLU A 136 6.26 24.72 -5.03
N GLY A 137 5.00 24.65 -5.45
CA GLY A 137 3.84 24.92 -4.60
C GLY A 137 3.80 23.99 -3.39
N ALA A 138 3.95 22.68 -3.63
CA ALA A 138 4.06 21.67 -2.59
C ALA A 138 5.23 21.95 -1.62
N ALA A 139 6.42 22.24 -2.15
CA ALA A 139 7.60 22.53 -1.34
C ALA A 139 7.42 23.77 -0.47
N ARG A 140 6.80 24.84 -0.99
CA ARG A 140 6.46 26.04 -0.20
C ARG A 140 5.50 25.69 0.93
N ALA A 141 4.47 24.89 0.66
CA ALA A 141 3.53 24.43 1.68
C ALA A 141 4.16 23.50 2.73
N MET A 142 5.14 22.67 2.36
CA MET A 142 5.87 21.83 3.33
C MET A 142 6.82 22.65 4.21
N LYS A 143 7.45 23.71 3.68
CA LYS A 143 8.34 24.59 4.45
C LYS A 143 7.66 25.25 5.65
N THR A 144 6.37 25.55 5.56
CA THR A 144 5.60 26.13 6.68
C THR A 144 5.28 25.12 7.79
N ARG A 145 5.54 23.82 7.55
CA ARG A 145 5.31 22.73 8.51
C ARG A 145 6.58 22.29 9.23
N VAL A 146 7.73 22.92 8.93
CA VAL A 146 8.99 22.61 9.62
C VAL A 146 8.87 23.07 11.08
N PRO A 147 9.10 22.18 12.06
CA PRO A 147 9.02 22.55 13.47
C PRO A 147 10.04 23.63 13.81
N GLY A 148 9.61 24.62 14.59
CA GLY A 148 10.49 25.64 15.15
C GLY A 148 11.41 25.09 16.25
N ALA A 149 12.37 25.91 16.67
CA ALA A 149 13.30 25.57 17.76
C ALA A 149 12.61 25.38 19.13
N ASP A 150 11.37 25.82 19.25
CA ASP A 150 10.50 25.69 20.43
C ASP A 150 9.85 24.30 20.55
N ILE A 151 9.91 23.46 19.51
CA ILE A 151 9.32 22.12 19.53
C ILE A 151 10.28 21.13 20.18
N SER A 152 9.89 20.63 21.37
CA SER A 152 10.66 19.61 22.07
C SER A 152 10.74 18.29 21.26
N PRO A 153 11.84 17.50 21.39
CA PRO A 153 11.95 16.19 20.73
C PRO A 153 10.79 15.23 21.05
N GLY A 154 10.21 15.32 22.26
CA GLY A 154 9.07 14.51 22.67
C GLY A 154 7.79 14.79 21.88
N ARG A 155 7.59 16.05 21.44
CA ARG A 155 6.44 16.46 20.60
C ARG A 155 6.66 16.20 19.10
N MET A 156 7.89 15.88 18.68
CA MET A 156 8.19 15.59 17.27
C MET A 156 7.34 14.43 16.72
N ARG A 157 7.01 13.44 17.57
CA ARG A 157 6.19 12.27 17.21
C ARG A 157 4.70 12.57 17.08
N SER A 158 4.18 13.59 17.75
CA SER A 158 2.76 13.95 17.70
C SER A 158 2.39 14.81 16.49
N CYS A 159 3.37 15.48 15.85
CA CYS A 159 3.14 16.32 14.68
C CYS A 159 2.09 17.42 14.88
N ASP A 160 1.92 17.93 16.10
CA ASP A 160 0.80 18.80 16.52
C ASP A 160 1.08 20.31 16.42
N TRP A 161 2.24 20.71 15.87
CA TRP A 161 2.61 22.12 15.68
C TRP A 161 2.11 22.73 14.36
N TRP A 162 1.50 21.93 13.49
CA TRP A 162 0.91 22.40 12.23
C TRP A 162 -0.47 21.78 12.03
N THR A 163 -1.30 22.42 11.20
CA THR A 163 -2.65 21.95 10.87
C THR A 163 -2.86 21.95 9.36
N GLY A 164 -3.64 21.01 8.85
CA GLY A 164 -4.05 20.94 7.45
C GLY A 164 -3.90 19.52 6.88
N PRO A 165 -4.20 19.33 5.58
CA PRO A 165 -4.08 18.03 4.96
C PRO A 165 -2.62 17.61 4.81
N ARG A 166 -2.35 16.32 4.99
CA ARG A 166 -1.12 15.66 4.53
C ARG A 166 -1.04 15.73 2.99
N LEU A 167 0.19 15.79 2.48
CA LEU A 167 0.50 15.84 1.06
C LEU A 167 1.18 14.53 0.62
#